data_AF-A0A7Y9E670-F1
#
_entry.id   AF-A0A7Y9E670-F1
#
_cell.length_a   1.000
_cell.length_b   1.000
_cell.length_c   1.000
_cell.angle_alpha   90.00
_cell.angle_beta   90.00
_cell.angle_gamma   90.00
#
_symmetry.space_group_name_H-M   'P 1'
#
loop_
_entity.id
_entity.type
_entity.pdbx_description
1 polymer ?
#
loop_
_entity_poly.entity_id
_entity_poly.type
_entity_poly.pdbx_seq_one_letter_code
_entity_poly.pdbx_strand_id
1 'polypeptide(L)'
;MSILLSLLSAMSYGLSDFVGGVTAKRTSPWSVAFVAALGGAVLVACLALVVGGSPGPADYAWGAVAGLGNGFGTAFLYRGLSSGRMGVVAPVSGVGAATLPVVVGVLTGERPGALVWLGVLAALPGIWLVAREPATGPAPVGSGVTDGVLAGLGFGSLFAALAQVPEEAGFLPLALNQLVAALTIAVVAALLGATWVPRDRLALGGLVSGLLGAVATASFLVATHGGYLTVTAVIASLYPAFTVLLAASVLREHVHRAQALGLGLCVVAVSLVATG
;
A
#
# COMPACT_ATOMS: atom_id res chain seq x y z
N MET A 1 -2.84 19.72 -6.28
CA MET A 1 -3.00 18.50 -7.10
C MET A 1 -2.45 17.27 -6.38
N SER A 2 -1.21 17.32 -5.85
CA SER A 2 -0.57 16.23 -5.10
C SER A 2 -1.43 15.64 -3.98
N ILE A 3 -2.07 16.47 -3.14
CA ILE A 3 -2.96 16.01 -2.05
C ILE A 3 -4.14 15.19 -2.58
N LEU A 4 -4.80 15.66 -3.66
CA LEU A 4 -5.96 14.95 -4.25
C LEU A 4 -5.52 13.60 -4.84
N LEU A 5 -4.38 13.56 -5.52
CA LEU A 5 -3.81 12.32 -6.05
C LEU A 5 -3.33 11.37 -4.95
N SER A 6 -2.83 11.90 -3.84
CA SER A 6 -2.47 11.11 -2.65
C SER A 6 -3.69 10.52 -1.98
N LEU A 7 -4.81 11.28 -1.90
CA LEU A 7 -6.09 10.77 -1.40
C LEU A 7 -6.69 9.73 -2.34
N LEU A 8 -6.60 9.94 -3.66
CA LEU A 8 -6.99 8.94 -4.65
C LEU A 8 -6.14 7.66 -4.47
N SER A 9 -4.84 7.81 -4.26
CA SER A 9 -3.94 6.69 -3.94
C SER A 9 -4.40 5.96 -2.68
N ALA A 10 -4.63 6.66 -1.57
CA ALA A 10 -5.12 6.08 -0.33
C ALA A 10 -6.45 5.32 -0.51
N MET A 11 -7.39 5.93 -1.24
CA MET A 11 -8.69 5.33 -1.52
C MET A 11 -8.54 4.06 -2.36
N SER A 12 -7.74 4.11 -3.44
CA SER A 12 -7.51 2.98 -4.33
C SER A 12 -6.76 1.84 -3.65
N TYR A 13 -5.75 2.14 -2.81
CA TYR A 13 -5.11 1.14 -1.96
C TYR A 13 -6.11 0.53 -0.97
N GLY A 14 -6.92 1.36 -0.30
CA GLY A 14 -7.88 0.86 0.69
C GLY A 14 -8.96 -0.05 0.07
N LEU A 15 -9.39 0.28 -1.16
CA LEU A 15 -10.28 -0.56 -1.98
C LEU A 15 -9.57 -1.86 -2.40
N SER A 16 -8.32 -1.76 -2.83
CA SER A 16 -7.50 -2.91 -3.22
C SER A 16 -7.31 -3.88 -2.06
N ASP A 17 -6.97 -3.38 -0.88
CA ASP A 17 -6.75 -4.16 0.34
C ASP A 17 -8.03 -4.81 0.84
N PHE A 18 -9.18 -4.12 0.72
CA PHE A 18 -10.48 -4.69 1.04
C PHE A 18 -10.79 -5.91 0.14
N VAL A 19 -10.68 -5.74 -1.18
CA VAL A 19 -10.94 -6.81 -2.15
C VAL A 19 -9.91 -7.94 -2.00
N GLY A 20 -8.64 -7.59 -1.90
CA GLY A 20 -7.52 -8.51 -1.75
C GLY A 20 -7.62 -9.32 -0.46
N GLY A 21 -7.89 -8.66 0.67
CA GLY A 21 -8.07 -9.30 1.98
C GLY A 21 -9.27 -10.26 2.02
N VAL A 22 -10.42 -9.87 1.46
CA VAL A 22 -11.58 -10.76 1.36
C VAL A 22 -11.27 -11.98 0.49
N THR A 23 -10.57 -11.80 -0.63
CA THR A 23 -10.21 -12.89 -1.55
C THR A 23 -9.15 -13.82 -0.94
N ALA A 24 -8.13 -13.26 -0.29
CA ALA A 24 -7.02 -13.99 0.33
C ALA A 24 -7.45 -14.83 1.55
N LYS A 25 -8.61 -14.55 2.15
CA LYS A 25 -9.21 -15.40 3.19
C LYS A 25 -9.83 -16.69 2.63
N ARG A 26 -10.13 -16.74 1.33
CA ARG A 26 -10.87 -17.85 0.68
C ARG A 26 -10.01 -18.79 -0.16
N THR A 27 -8.77 -18.39 -0.47
CA THR A 27 -7.83 -19.16 -1.28
C THR A 27 -6.40 -18.81 -0.87
N SER A 28 -5.38 -19.26 -1.61
CA SER A 28 -4.00 -18.93 -1.26
C SER A 28 -3.72 -17.41 -1.33
N PRO A 29 -3.24 -16.78 -0.24
CA PRO A 29 -2.89 -15.35 -0.23
C PRO A 29 -1.79 -15.03 -1.25
N TRP A 30 -0.87 -15.97 -1.49
CA TRP A 30 0.23 -15.82 -2.44
C TRP A 30 -0.26 -15.81 -3.88
N SER A 31 -1.24 -16.66 -4.21
CA SER A 31 -1.86 -16.66 -5.54
C SER A 31 -2.63 -15.38 -5.81
N VAL A 32 -3.37 -14.87 -4.82
CA VAL A 32 -4.09 -13.60 -4.95
C VAL A 32 -3.09 -12.44 -5.16
N ALA A 33 -2.01 -12.38 -4.38
CA ALA A 33 -0.97 -11.37 -4.52
C ALA A 33 -0.28 -11.44 -5.89
N PHE A 34 0.07 -12.64 -6.36
CA PHE A 34 0.70 -12.84 -7.65
C PHE A 34 -0.19 -12.37 -8.81
N VAL A 35 -1.47 -12.77 -8.79
CA VAL A 35 -2.45 -12.34 -9.80
C VAL A 35 -2.70 -10.84 -9.74
N ALA A 36 -2.72 -10.23 -8.55
CA ALA A 36 -2.83 -8.79 -8.39
C ALA A 36 -1.65 -8.05 -9.02
N ALA A 37 -0.41 -8.50 -8.77
CA ALA A 37 0.77 -7.91 -9.38
C ALA A 37 0.72 -7.97 -10.92
N LEU A 38 0.31 -9.12 -11.49
CA LEU A 38 0.13 -9.27 -12.94
C LEU A 38 -0.97 -8.36 -13.50
N GLY A 39 -2.14 -8.28 -12.84
CA GLY A 39 -3.23 -7.41 -13.26
C GLY A 39 -2.81 -5.95 -13.29
N GLY A 40 -2.10 -5.51 -12.26
CA GLY A 40 -1.56 -4.15 -12.23
C GLY A 40 -0.44 -3.92 -13.24
N ALA A 41 0.40 -4.93 -13.53
CA ALA A 41 1.42 -4.83 -14.57
C ALA A 41 0.80 -4.59 -15.95
N VAL A 42 -0.27 -5.31 -16.28
CA VAL A 42 -1.00 -5.13 -17.55
C VAL A 42 -1.57 -3.72 -17.63
N LEU A 43 -2.25 -3.24 -16.58
CA LEU A 43 -2.84 -1.90 -16.57
C LEU A 43 -1.79 -0.81 -16.75
N VAL A 44 -0.69 -0.87 -15.99
CA VAL A 44 0.37 0.16 -16.08
C VAL A 44 1.11 0.07 -17.41
N ALA A 45 1.31 -1.13 -17.97
CA ALA A 45 1.88 -1.28 -19.31
C ALA A 45 0.98 -0.62 -20.37
N CYS A 46 -0.35 -0.82 -20.31
CA CYS A 46 -1.29 -0.13 -21.18
C CYS A 46 -1.23 1.39 -21.01
N LEU A 47 -1.15 1.88 -19.77
CA LEU A 47 -1.01 3.31 -19.49
C LEU A 47 0.30 3.88 -20.07
N ALA A 48 1.41 3.16 -19.92
CA ALA A 48 2.72 3.55 -20.43
C ALA A 48 2.74 3.69 -21.96
N LEU A 49 1.99 2.84 -22.68
CA LEU A 49 1.86 2.93 -24.13
C LEU A 49 1.10 4.19 -24.59
N VAL A 50 0.19 4.72 -23.77
CA VAL A 50 -0.62 5.90 -24.09
C VAL A 50 0.11 7.19 -23.73
N VAL A 51 0.74 7.23 -22.56
CA VAL A 51 1.40 8.45 -22.04
C VAL A 51 2.77 8.68 -22.67
N GLY A 52 3.48 7.61 -23.02
CA GLY A 52 4.89 7.71 -23.43
C GLY A 52 5.83 8.03 -22.27
N GLY A 53 7.08 8.34 -22.59
CA GLY A 53 8.15 8.63 -21.64
C GLY A 53 9.51 8.22 -22.18
N SER A 54 10.59 8.76 -21.62
CA SER A 54 11.97 8.45 -21.99
C SER A 54 12.76 7.98 -20.76
N PRO A 55 12.45 6.81 -20.19
CA PRO A 55 13.11 6.31 -18.99
C PRO A 55 14.58 5.97 -19.26
N GLY A 56 15.46 6.45 -18.39
CA GLY A 56 16.86 6.06 -18.32
C GLY A 56 17.09 4.81 -17.46
N PRO A 57 18.32 4.28 -17.43
CA PRO A 57 18.67 3.09 -16.63
C PRO A 57 18.40 3.25 -15.13
N ALA A 58 18.61 4.46 -14.59
CA ALA A 58 18.38 4.75 -13.17
C ALA A 58 16.89 4.64 -12.80
N ASP A 59 15.99 5.07 -13.68
CA ASP A 59 14.53 5.02 -13.45
C ASP A 59 14.06 3.57 -13.37
N TYR A 60 14.58 2.70 -14.23
CA TYR A 60 14.33 1.26 -14.16
C TYR A 60 14.90 0.63 -12.90
N ALA A 61 16.07 1.08 -12.41
CA ALA A 61 16.63 0.59 -11.15
C ALA A 61 15.71 0.95 -9.97
N TRP A 62 15.21 2.19 -9.92
CA TRP A 62 14.22 2.61 -8.92
C TRP A 62 12.90 1.86 -9.06
N GLY A 63 12.41 1.66 -10.28
CA GLY A 63 11.25 0.81 -10.55
C GLY A 63 11.44 -0.64 -10.07
N ALA A 64 12.64 -1.21 -10.23
CA ALA A 64 12.94 -2.54 -9.73
C ALA A 64 12.97 -2.60 -8.19
N VAL A 65 13.63 -1.63 -7.53
CA VAL A 65 13.64 -1.53 -6.06
C VAL A 65 12.21 -1.34 -5.52
N ALA A 66 11.42 -0.49 -6.16
CA ALA A 66 10.01 -0.33 -5.87
C ALA A 66 9.26 -1.65 -5.99
N GLY A 67 9.51 -2.41 -7.06
CA GLY A 67 8.89 -3.72 -7.29
C GLY A 67 9.24 -4.76 -6.23
N LEU A 68 10.48 -4.78 -5.75
CA LEU A 68 10.88 -5.62 -4.61
C LEU A 68 10.05 -5.24 -3.38
N GLY A 69 9.98 -3.94 -3.06
CA GLY A 69 9.18 -3.42 -1.95
C GLY A 69 7.70 -3.77 -2.07
N ASN A 70 7.10 -3.57 -3.25
CA ASN A 70 5.70 -3.88 -3.54
C ASN A 70 5.39 -5.38 -3.39
N GLY A 71 6.25 -6.23 -3.95
CA GLY A 71 6.12 -7.68 -3.86
C GLY A 71 6.22 -8.19 -2.43
N PHE A 72 7.25 -7.75 -1.68
CA PHE A 72 7.39 -8.08 -0.25
C PHE A 72 6.21 -7.54 0.56
N GLY A 73 5.85 -6.26 0.36
CA GLY A 73 4.73 -5.58 1.01
C GLY A 73 3.44 -6.38 0.92
N THR A 74 3.02 -6.63 -0.31
CA THR A 74 1.77 -7.33 -0.64
C THR A 74 1.78 -8.79 -0.15
N ALA A 75 2.88 -9.50 -0.34
CA ALA A 75 3.01 -10.90 0.07
C ALA A 75 2.78 -11.09 1.58
N PHE A 76 3.51 -10.34 2.40
CA PHE A 76 3.45 -10.48 3.86
C PHE A 76 2.16 -9.87 4.43
N LEU A 77 1.63 -8.82 3.81
CA LEU A 77 0.30 -8.30 4.14
C LEU A 77 -0.75 -9.40 3.95
N TYR A 78 -0.88 -9.97 2.74
CA TYR A 78 -1.93 -10.95 2.46
C TYR A 78 -1.77 -12.23 3.28
N ARG A 79 -0.54 -12.69 3.51
CA ARG A 79 -0.25 -13.81 4.42
C ARG A 79 -0.71 -13.53 5.85
N GLY A 80 -0.44 -12.34 6.36
CA GLY A 80 -0.85 -11.95 7.70
C GLY A 80 -2.37 -11.78 7.83
N LEU A 81 -3.01 -11.17 6.84
CA LEU A 81 -4.47 -10.99 6.77
C LEU A 81 -5.22 -12.32 6.67
N SER A 82 -4.72 -13.27 5.86
CA SER A 82 -5.33 -14.60 5.72
C SER A 82 -5.19 -15.45 6.98
N SER A 83 -4.22 -15.15 7.84
CA SER A 83 -3.97 -15.87 9.10
C SER A 83 -4.84 -15.39 10.27
N GLY A 84 -5.81 -14.50 10.02
CA GLY A 84 -6.68 -13.95 11.07
C GLY A 84 -6.01 -12.93 12.00
N ARG A 85 -4.82 -12.43 11.63
CA ARG A 85 -4.01 -11.50 12.45
C ARG A 85 -4.18 -10.04 12.04
N MET A 86 -5.32 -9.71 11.42
CA MET A 86 -5.60 -8.42 10.78
C MET A 86 -5.43 -7.24 11.75
N GLY A 87 -5.90 -7.38 13.00
CA GLY A 87 -5.78 -6.35 14.04
C GLY A 87 -4.35 -6.01 14.50
N VAL A 88 -3.31 -6.70 14.01
CA VAL A 88 -1.90 -6.36 14.22
C VAL A 88 -1.17 -6.12 12.91
N VAL A 89 -1.35 -7.00 11.92
CA VAL A 89 -0.63 -6.92 10.64
C VAL A 89 -0.90 -5.60 9.93
N ALA A 90 -2.18 -5.23 9.78
CA ALA A 90 -2.56 -4.02 9.04
C ALA A 90 -2.13 -2.72 9.75
N PRO A 91 -2.28 -2.55 11.08
CA PRO A 91 -1.74 -1.39 11.79
C PRO A 91 -0.22 -1.24 11.64
N VAL A 92 0.52 -2.33 11.84
CA VAL A 92 1.98 -2.31 11.81
C VAL A 92 2.48 -2.02 10.39
N SER A 93 1.86 -2.63 9.37
CA SER A 93 2.23 -2.36 7.98
C SER A 93 1.92 -0.93 7.56
N GLY A 94 0.76 -0.39 7.93
CA GLY A 94 0.37 0.98 7.61
C GLY A 94 1.29 2.02 8.24
N VAL A 95 1.63 1.86 9.52
CA VAL A 95 2.57 2.75 10.19
C VAL A 95 3.97 2.65 9.57
N GLY A 96 4.43 1.43 9.25
CA GLY A 96 5.72 1.23 8.58
C GLY A 96 5.77 1.87 7.18
N ALA A 97 4.69 1.72 6.41
CA ALA A 97 4.55 2.29 5.06
C ALA A 97 4.59 3.82 5.07
N ALA A 98 4.07 4.47 6.12
CA ALA A 98 4.16 5.92 6.29
C ALA A 98 5.53 6.36 6.81
N THR A 99 6.09 5.65 7.79
CA THR A 99 7.27 6.09 8.54
C THR A 99 8.53 6.08 7.69
N LEU A 100 8.74 5.04 6.86
CA LEU A 100 9.97 4.91 6.08
C LEU A 100 10.12 6.05 5.05
N PRO A 101 9.10 6.39 4.23
CA PRO A 101 9.19 7.52 3.31
C PRO A 101 9.35 8.88 4.00
N VAL A 102 8.74 9.08 5.18
CA VAL A 102 8.95 10.30 5.98
C VAL A 102 10.43 10.43 6.37
N VAL A 103 11.03 9.35 6.87
CA VAL A 103 12.46 9.33 7.22
C VAL A 103 13.32 9.59 5.99
N VAL A 104 13.04 8.90 4.88
CA VAL A 104 13.78 9.10 3.62
C VAL A 104 13.67 10.54 3.15
N GLY A 105 12.45 11.10 3.06
CA GLY A 105 12.22 12.47 2.62
C GLY A 105 13.00 13.50 3.43
N VAL A 106 12.98 13.38 4.77
CA VAL A 106 13.73 14.29 5.65
C VAL A 106 15.24 14.16 5.47
N LEU A 107 15.74 12.93 5.33
CA LEU A 107 17.16 12.65 5.10
C LEU A 107 17.62 13.15 3.71
N THR A 108 16.75 13.11 2.70
CA THR A 108 17.02 13.66 1.36
C THR A 108 16.82 15.17 1.29
N GLY A 109 16.52 15.83 2.41
CA GLY A 109 16.53 17.28 2.54
C GLY A 109 15.16 17.96 2.57
N GLU A 110 14.05 17.20 2.62
CA GLU A 110 12.74 17.80 2.81
C GLU A 110 12.67 18.57 4.13
N ARG A 111 12.02 19.73 4.10
CA ARG A 111 11.80 20.60 5.26
C ARG A 111 10.31 20.95 5.35
N PRO A 112 9.45 19.99 5.73
CA PRO A 112 8.02 20.25 5.86
C PRO A 112 7.75 21.30 6.94
N GLY A 113 6.71 22.12 6.73
CA GLY A 113 6.25 23.09 7.71
C GLY A 113 5.75 22.43 9.02
N ALA A 114 5.62 23.23 10.07
CA ALA A 114 5.17 22.74 11.39
C ALA A 114 3.79 22.08 11.33
N LEU A 115 2.86 22.61 10.52
CA LEU A 115 1.53 22.03 10.34
C LEU A 115 1.59 20.64 9.70
N VAL A 116 2.44 20.45 8.69
CA VAL A 116 2.66 19.13 8.08
C VAL A 116 3.15 18.13 9.12
N TRP A 117 4.12 18.53 9.96
CA TRP A 117 4.62 17.67 11.04
C TRP A 117 3.56 17.28 12.06
N LEU A 118 2.71 18.22 12.47
CA LEU A 118 1.55 17.91 13.33
C LEU A 118 0.61 16.93 12.64
N GLY A 119 0.41 17.08 11.33
CA GLY A 119 -0.36 16.13 10.52
C GLY A 119 0.26 14.73 10.49
N VAL A 120 1.57 14.62 10.30
CA VAL A 120 2.30 13.33 10.37
C VAL A 120 2.14 12.69 11.75
N LEU A 121 2.31 13.47 12.82
CA LEU A 121 2.16 12.99 14.20
C LEU A 121 0.73 12.56 14.52
N ALA A 122 -0.28 13.17 13.90
CA ALA A 122 -1.67 12.73 14.00
C ALA A 122 -1.97 11.49 13.14
N ALA A 123 -1.33 11.38 11.97
CA ALA A 123 -1.56 10.29 11.03
C ALA A 123 -1.13 8.93 11.58
N LEU A 124 0.05 8.81 12.21
CA LEU A 124 0.55 7.51 12.65
C LEU A 124 -0.38 6.82 13.69
N PRO A 125 -0.83 7.52 14.76
CA PRO A 125 -1.85 6.96 15.65
C PRO A 125 -3.19 6.74 14.96
N GLY A 126 -3.58 7.62 14.01
CA GLY A 126 -4.78 7.45 13.21
C GLY A 126 -4.79 6.15 12.42
N ILE A 127 -3.75 5.91 11.62
CA ILE A 127 -3.52 4.67 10.85
C ILE A 127 -3.60 3.46 11.77
N TRP A 128 -2.89 3.50 12.90
CA TRP A 128 -2.87 2.41 13.86
C TRP A 128 -4.25 2.10 14.43
N LEU A 129 -4.97 3.13 14.90
CA LEU A 129 -6.27 2.98 15.56
C LEU A 129 -7.36 2.51 14.59
N VAL A 130 -7.32 2.97 13.34
CA VAL A 130 -8.26 2.54 12.30
C VAL A 130 -8.02 1.09 11.90
N ALA A 131 -6.77 0.73 11.62
CA ALA A 131 -6.45 -0.61 11.16
C ALA A 131 -6.59 -1.68 12.26
N ARG A 132 -6.68 -1.27 13.53
CA ARG A 132 -6.77 -2.18 14.66
C ARG A 132 -8.21 -2.65 14.86
N GLU A 133 -8.44 -3.89 14.48
CA GLU A 133 -9.68 -4.60 14.82
C GLU A 133 -9.66 -5.12 16.26
N PRO A 134 -10.79 -5.05 16.99
CA PRO A 134 -10.92 -5.73 18.27
C PRO A 134 -10.92 -7.25 18.09
N ALA A 135 -10.25 -7.96 18.99
CA ALA A 135 -10.19 -9.41 18.97
C ALA A 135 -11.57 -10.02 19.26
N THR A 136 -12.20 -10.59 18.25
CA THR A 136 -13.49 -11.27 18.32
C THR A 136 -13.29 -12.78 18.13
N GLY A 137 -12.72 -13.46 19.14
CA GLY A 137 -12.53 -14.91 19.11
C GLY A 137 -11.27 -15.38 19.84
N PRO A 138 -10.93 -16.68 19.71
CA PRO A 138 -9.71 -17.24 20.27
C PRO A 138 -8.49 -16.50 19.72
N ALA A 139 -7.49 -16.27 20.58
CA ALA A 139 -6.26 -15.60 20.15
C ALA A 139 -5.59 -16.40 19.01
N PRO A 140 -5.22 -15.74 17.89
CA PRO A 140 -4.46 -16.39 16.83
C PRO A 140 -3.15 -16.97 17.37
N VAL A 141 -2.68 -18.07 16.79
CA VAL A 141 -1.33 -18.57 17.07
C VAL A 141 -0.31 -17.61 16.43
N GLY A 142 0.49 -16.93 17.25
CA GLY A 142 1.51 -15.98 16.83
C GLY A 142 1.02 -14.53 16.71
N SER A 143 1.94 -13.56 16.81
CA SER A 143 1.60 -12.13 16.97
C SER A 143 1.24 -11.39 15.68
N GLY A 144 1.64 -11.89 14.51
CA GLY A 144 1.46 -11.18 13.22
C GLY A 144 2.36 -9.95 13.06
N VAL A 145 3.16 -9.59 14.08
CA VAL A 145 4.05 -8.43 14.05
C VAL A 145 5.10 -8.57 12.97
N THR A 146 5.67 -9.76 12.78
CA THR A 146 6.68 -10.01 11.75
C THR A 146 6.14 -9.76 10.34
N ASP A 147 4.94 -10.28 10.05
CA ASP A 147 4.23 -10.04 8.79
C ASP A 147 3.97 -8.54 8.59
N GLY A 148 3.49 -7.85 9.62
CA GLY A 148 3.23 -6.41 9.57
C GLY A 148 4.49 -5.58 9.34
N VAL A 149 5.60 -5.90 10.03
CA VAL A 149 6.88 -5.19 9.86
C VAL A 149 7.44 -5.42 8.47
N LEU A 150 7.46 -6.67 7.99
CA LEU A 150 7.94 -6.98 6.63
C LEU A 150 7.07 -6.30 5.57
N ALA A 151 5.75 -6.27 5.77
CA ALA A 151 4.84 -5.58 4.88
C ALA A 151 5.08 -4.06 4.88
N GLY A 152 5.22 -3.45 6.05
CA GLY A 152 5.47 -2.01 6.20
C GLY A 152 6.81 -1.57 5.64
N LEU A 153 7.87 -2.36 5.84
CA LEU A 153 9.17 -2.12 5.20
C LEU A 153 9.08 -2.24 3.68
N GLY A 154 8.33 -3.22 3.18
CA GLY A 154 8.08 -3.39 1.74
C GLY A 154 7.37 -2.19 1.12
N PHE A 155 6.21 -1.80 1.64
CA PHE A 155 5.44 -0.65 1.13
C PHE A 155 6.17 0.68 1.34
N GLY A 156 6.87 0.84 2.46
CA GLY A 156 7.70 2.01 2.69
C GLY A 156 8.81 2.12 1.64
N SER A 157 9.50 1.02 1.35
CA SER A 157 10.53 0.97 0.31
C SER A 157 9.97 1.23 -1.08
N LEU A 158 8.78 0.70 -1.38
CA LEU A 158 8.03 1.00 -2.60
C LEU A 158 7.82 2.51 -2.77
N PHE A 159 7.25 3.17 -1.76
CA PHE A 159 6.97 4.61 -1.81
C PHE A 159 8.25 5.45 -1.92
N ALA A 160 9.27 5.12 -1.13
CA ALA A 160 10.54 5.84 -1.16
C ALA A 160 11.27 5.69 -2.50
N ALA A 161 11.25 4.51 -3.12
CA ALA A 161 11.87 4.25 -4.40
C ALA A 161 11.09 4.87 -5.57
N LEU A 162 9.76 4.81 -5.55
CA LEU A 162 8.94 5.43 -6.60
C LEU A 162 9.09 6.94 -6.65
N ALA A 163 9.28 7.58 -5.50
CA ALA A 163 9.51 9.03 -5.44
C ALA A 163 10.79 9.48 -6.15
N GLN A 164 11.71 8.55 -6.47
CA GLN A 164 12.93 8.83 -7.22
C GLN A 164 12.73 8.74 -8.74
N VAL A 165 11.57 8.24 -9.20
CA VAL A 165 11.26 8.12 -10.63
C VAL A 165 10.72 9.48 -11.12
N PRO A 166 11.43 10.17 -12.02
CA PRO A 166 11.06 11.51 -12.46
C PRO A 166 9.88 11.48 -13.45
N GLU A 167 9.25 12.63 -13.69
CA GLU A 167 8.06 12.73 -14.55
C GLU A 167 8.37 12.32 -16.00
N GLU A 168 9.57 12.65 -16.51
CA GLU A 168 10.00 12.39 -17.87
C GLU A 168 10.17 10.89 -18.17
N ALA A 169 10.35 10.06 -17.14
CA ALA A 169 10.47 8.61 -17.28
C ALA A 169 9.13 7.94 -17.68
N GLY A 170 8.01 8.62 -17.47
CA GLY A 170 6.67 8.08 -17.70
C GLY A 170 6.36 6.87 -16.81
N PHE A 171 5.53 5.95 -17.32
CA PHE A 171 5.01 4.82 -16.52
C PHE A 171 5.72 3.48 -16.76
N LEU A 172 6.71 3.41 -17.65
CA LEU A 172 7.47 2.18 -17.91
C LEU A 172 8.20 1.63 -16.66
N PRO A 173 8.88 2.47 -15.83
CA PRO A 173 9.45 2.00 -14.56
C PRO A 173 8.40 1.44 -13.60
N LEU A 174 7.18 2.00 -13.62
CA LEU A 174 6.08 1.51 -12.79
C LEU A 174 5.55 0.14 -13.29
N ALA A 175 5.53 -0.09 -14.60
CA ALA A 175 5.20 -1.40 -15.17
C ALA A 175 6.25 -2.44 -14.76
N LEU A 176 7.54 -2.08 -14.79
CA LEU A 176 8.62 -2.92 -14.28
C LEU A 176 8.44 -3.23 -12.79
N ASN A 177 8.09 -2.24 -11.96
CA ASN A 177 7.76 -2.43 -10.55
C ASN A 177 6.72 -3.55 -10.35
N GLN A 178 5.64 -3.55 -11.15
CA GLN A 178 4.59 -4.57 -11.02
C GLN A 178 5.06 -5.97 -11.44
N LEU A 179 5.90 -6.07 -12.47
CA LEU A 179 6.48 -7.35 -12.91
C LEU A 179 7.49 -7.89 -11.88
N VAL A 180 8.34 -7.03 -11.34
CA VAL A 180 9.29 -7.39 -10.27
C VAL A 180 8.54 -7.78 -9.00
N ALA A 181 7.41 -7.12 -8.68
CA ALA A 181 6.56 -7.52 -7.56
C ALA A 181 6.01 -8.95 -7.75
N ALA A 182 5.49 -9.28 -8.95
CA ALA A 182 5.01 -10.62 -9.26
C ALA A 182 6.13 -11.67 -9.11
N LEU A 183 7.34 -11.38 -9.62
CA LEU A 183 8.50 -12.25 -9.47
C LEU A 183 8.90 -12.42 -8.01
N THR A 184 8.95 -11.32 -7.26
CA THR A 184 9.28 -11.32 -5.83
C THR A 184 8.30 -12.19 -5.04
N ILE A 185 7.00 -12.06 -5.29
CA ILE A 185 5.96 -12.88 -4.66
C ILE A 185 6.17 -14.36 -4.98
N ALA A 186 6.41 -14.70 -6.25
CA ALA A 186 6.63 -16.08 -6.67
C ALA A 186 7.89 -16.70 -6.04
N VAL A 187 9.00 -15.96 -6.00
CA VAL A 187 10.27 -16.40 -5.40
C VAL A 187 10.11 -16.57 -3.89
N VAL A 188 9.57 -15.58 -3.19
CA VAL A 188 9.35 -15.67 -1.74
C VAL A 188 8.39 -16.80 -1.39
N ALA A 189 7.31 -16.97 -2.15
CA ALA A 189 6.39 -18.09 -1.95
C ALA A 189 7.08 -19.44 -2.16
N ALA A 190 7.89 -19.60 -3.22
CA ALA A 190 8.62 -20.82 -3.49
C ALA A 190 9.64 -21.14 -2.38
N LEU A 191 10.39 -20.14 -1.90
CA LEU A 191 11.35 -20.29 -0.79
C LEU A 191 10.66 -20.68 0.52
N LEU A 192 9.42 -20.24 0.73
CA LEU A 192 8.62 -20.59 1.90
C LEU A 192 7.76 -21.86 1.71
N GLY A 193 7.88 -22.55 0.57
CA GLY A 193 7.09 -23.74 0.26
C GLY A 193 5.58 -23.48 0.10
N ALA A 194 5.19 -22.23 -0.17
CA ALA A 194 3.80 -21.82 -0.31
C ALA A 194 3.26 -22.02 -1.73
N THR A 195 1.97 -22.33 -1.84
CA THR A 195 1.28 -22.47 -3.12
C THR A 195 0.95 -21.10 -3.71
N TRP A 196 1.66 -20.67 -4.75
CA TRP A 196 1.43 -19.36 -5.38
C TRP A 196 0.84 -19.45 -6.79
N VAL A 197 0.98 -20.59 -7.47
CA VAL A 197 0.41 -20.79 -8.81
C VAL A 197 -1.13 -20.74 -8.74
N PRO A 198 -1.80 -19.81 -9.46
CA PRO A 198 -3.24 -19.62 -9.38
C PRO A 198 -3.99 -20.74 -10.10
N ARG A 199 -4.17 -21.88 -9.42
CA ARG A 199 -4.93 -23.04 -9.93
C ARG A 199 -6.44 -22.91 -9.73
N ASP A 200 -6.84 -22.05 -8.80
CA ASP A 200 -8.24 -21.81 -8.43
C ASP A 200 -8.73 -20.50 -9.06
N ARG A 201 -9.95 -20.52 -9.58
CA ARG A 201 -10.62 -19.33 -10.13
C ARG A 201 -10.84 -18.24 -9.09
N LEU A 202 -10.92 -18.58 -7.80
CA LEU A 202 -11.01 -17.58 -6.73
C LEU A 202 -9.78 -16.66 -6.69
N ALA A 203 -8.61 -17.14 -7.11
CA ALA A 203 -7.40 -16.32 -7.18
C ALA A 203 -7.53 -15.18 -8.20
N LEU A 204 -8.43 -15.29 -9.18
CA LEU A 204 -8.71 -14.22 -10.15
C LEU A 204 -9.34 -12.98 -9.51
N GLY A 205 -9.90 -13.07 -8.30
CA GLY A 205 -10.28 -11.89 -7.51
C GLY A 205 -9.10 -10.94 -7.25
N GLY A 206 -7.87 -11.47 -7.28
CA GLY A 206 -6.64 -10.68 -7.25
C GLY A 206 -6.54 -9.67 -8.39
N LEU A 207 -7.13 -9.92 -9.58
CA LEU A 207 -7.08 -8.97 -10.70
C LEU A 207 -7.69 -7.61 -10.32
N VAL A 208 -8.85 -7.62 -9.65
CA VAL A 208 -9.54 -6.39 -9.25
C VAL A 208 -8.68 -5.61 -8.25
N SER A 209 -8.14 -6.30 -7.24
CA SER A 209 -7.19 -5.70 -6.29
C SER A 209 -5.96 -5.16 -7.00
N GLY A 210 -5.39 -5.90 -7.96
CA GLY A 210 -4.23 -5.50 -8.75
C GLY A 210 -4.45 -4.24 -9.58
N LEU A 211 -5.61 -4.13 -10.24
CA LEU A 211 -5.99 -2.95 -11.01
C LEU A 211 -6.13 -1.72 -10.10
N LEU A 212 -6.84 -1.86 -8.98
CA LEU A 212 -7.00 -0.80 -7.99
C LEU A 212 -5.65 -0.40 -7.37
N GLY A 213 -4.80 -1.37 -7.05
CA GLY A 213 -3.45 -1.15 -6.55
C GLY A 213 -2.60 -0.39 -7.57
N ALA A 214 -2.64 -0.77 -8.85
CA ALA A 214 -1.95 -0.05 -9.91
C ALA A 214 -2.42 1.40 -10.07
N VAL A 215 -3.73 1.65 -9.99
CA VAL A 215 -4.27 3.03 -9.95
C VAL A 215 -3.72 3.78 -8.73
N ALA A 216 -3.65 3.12 -7.57
CA ALA A 216 -3.12 3.70 -6.36
C ALA A 216 -1.64 4.09 -6.51
N THR A 217 -0.82 3.17 -7.03
CA THR A 217 0.61 3.39 -7.23
C THR A 217 0.91 4.41 -8.31
N ALA A 218 0.14 4.43 -9.40
CA ALA A 218 0.25 5.46 -10.43
C ALA A 218 -0.12 6.84 -9.89
N SER A 219 -1.21 6.94 -9.12
CA SER A 219 -1.62 8.20 -8.47
C SER A 219 -0.58 8.67 -7.46
N PHE A 220 0.02 7.76 -6.71
CA PHE A 220 1.12 8.05 -5.79
C PHE A 220 2.34 8.63 -6.53
N LEU A 221 2.78 7.97 -7.60
CA LEU A 221 3.93 8.42 -8.40
C LEU A 221 3.71 9.85 -8.92
N VAL A 222 2.56 10.11 -9.54
CA VAL A 222 2.24 11.45 -10.06
C VAL A 222 2.10 12.47 -8.91
N ALA A 223 1.60 12.07 -7.74
CA ALA A 223 1.54 12.94 -6.58
C ALA A 223 2.93 13.35 -6.08
N THR A 224 3.93 12.45 -6.15
CA THR A 224 5.31 12.75 -5.73
C THR A 224 6.06 13.69 -6.68
N HIS A 225 5.65 13.81 -7.94
CA HIS A 225 6.28 14.77 -8.87
C HIS A 225 6.03 16.23 -8.49
N GLY A 226 4.90 16.52 -7.85
CA GLY A 226 4.48 17.87 -7.48
C GLY A 226 4.38 18.15 -5.98
N GLY A 227 4.90 17.27 -5.12
CA GLY A 227 4.78 17.42 -3.67
C GLY A 227 5.81 16.61 -2.89
N TYR A 228 5.99 16.95 -1.61
CA TYR A 228 6.91 16.22 -0.74
C TYR A 228 6.53 14.74 -0.63
N LEU A 229 7.54 13.86 -0.69
CA LEU A 229 7.43 12.45 -0.38
C LEU A 229 6.82 12.24 1.00
N THR A 230 7.27 13.02 2.00
CA THR A 230 6.73 12.99 3.36
C THR A 230 5.21 13.17 3.37
N VAL A 231 4.71 14.16 2.63
CA VAL A 231 3.27 14.50 2.57
C VAL A 231 2.50 13.40 1.82
N THR A 232 2.97 13.07 0.62
CA THR A 232 2.30 12.12 -0.27
C THR A 232 2.23 10.73 0.34
N ALA A 233 3.31 10.25 0.96
CA ALA A 233 3.34 8.95 1.65
C ALA A 233 2.45 8.89 2.88
N VAL A 234 2.40 9.96 3.68
CA VAL A 234 1.54 9.99 4.87
C VAL A 234 0.08 9.93 4.46
N ILE A 235 -0.34 10.73 3.48
CA ILE A 235 -1.73 10.72 2.99
C ILE A 235 -2.06 9.37 2.32
N ALA A 236 -1.18 8.85 1.45
CA ALA A 236 -1.40 7.57 0.80
C ALA A 236 -1.52 6.42 1.81
N SER A 237 -0.75 6.46 2.90
CA SER A 237 -0.78 5.46 3.98
C SER A 237 -2.04 5.51 4.86
N LEU A 238 -2.95 6.48 4.64
CA LEU A 238 -4.27 6.50 5.26
C LEU A 238 -5.25 5.51 4.61
N TYR A 239 -4.78 4.67 3.67
CA TYR A 239 -5.58 3.62 3.03
C TYR A 239 -6.42 2.74 3.99
N PRO A 240 -5.99 2.41 5.23
CA PRO A 240 -6.83 1.62 6.13
C PRO A 240 -8.14 2.32 6.51
N ALA A 241 -8.19 3.66 6.48
CA ALA A 241 -9.43 4.42 6.66
C ALA A 241 -10.47 4.07 5.61
N PHE A 242 -10.06 3.99 4.35
CA PHE A 242 -10.96 3.61 3.26
C PHE A 242 -11.36 2.14 3.36
N THR A 243 -10.44 1.25 3.74
CA THR A 243 -10.75 -0.17 3.97
C THR A 243 -11.81 -0.36 5.05
N VAL A 244 -11.70 0.34 6.19
CA VAL A 244 -12.67 0.25 7.29
C VAL A 244 -14.01 0.87 6.90
N LEU A 245 -14.02 2.00 6.19
CA LEU A 245 -15.26 2.60 5.69
C LEU A 245 -16.01 1.67 4.71
N LEU A 246 -15.28 0.92 3.88
CA LEU A 246 -15.87 -0.09 3.00
C LEU A 246 -16.39 -1.29 3.79
N ALA A 247 -15.63 -1.80 4.76
CA ALA A 247 -16.10 -2.89 5.62
C ALA A 247 -17.39 -2.50 6.36
N ALA A 248 -17.45 -1.29 6.91
CA ALA A 248 -18.63 -0.78 7.58
C ALA A 248 -19.83 -0.58 6.63
N SER A 249 -19.61 -0.12 5.40
CA SER A 249 -20.71 0.17 4.45
C SER A 249 -21.18 -1.05 3.67
N VAL A 250 -20.27 -1.91 3.21
CA VAL A 250 -20.54 -3.08 2.36
C VAL A 250 -20.86 -4.31 3.20
N LEU A 251 -20.05 -4.60 4.22
CA LEU A 251 -20.24 -5.77 5.09
C LEU A 251 -21.13 -5.46 6.29
N ARG A 252 -21.51 -4.19 6.50
CA ARG A 252 -22.30 -3.72 7.65
C ARG A 252 -21.64 -4.05 8.99
N GLU A 253 -20.31 -4.05 9.01
CA GLU A 253 -19.54 -4.21 10.23
C GLU A 253 -19.65 -2.96 11.11
N HIS A 254 -19.56 -3.16 12.43
CA HIS A 254 -19.68 -2.05 13.38
C HIS A 254 -18.34 -1.33 13.52
N VAL A 255 -18.34 -0.02 13.28
CA VAL A 255 -17.16 0.82 13.54
C VAL A 255 -16.98 0.97 15.05
N HIS A 256 -15.86 0.46 15.56
CA HIS A 256 -15.56 0.55 16.98
C HIS A 256 -15.05 1.94 17.37
N ARG A 257 -15.17 2.30 18.66
CA ARG A 257 -14.76 3.63 19.18
C ARG A 257 -13.30 3.98 18.84
N ALA A 258 -12.40 3.00 18.90
CA ALA A 258 -11.00 3.21 18.54
C ALA A 258 -10.85 3.55 17.05
N GLN A 259 -11.55 2.83 16.16
CA GLN A 259 -11.53 3.11 14.73
C GLN A 259 -12.16 4.47 14.42
N ALA A 260 -13.26 4.85 15.08
CA ALA A 260 -13.87 6.17 14.94
C ALA A 260 -12.93 7.30 15.36
N LEU A 261 -12.21 7.14 16.48
CA LEU A 261 -11.17 8.08 16.90
C LEU A 261 -10.04 8.14 15.88
N GLY A 262 -9.59 6.99 15.38
CA GLY A 262 -8.57 6.90 14.35
C GLY A 262 -8.99 7.61 13.05
N LEU A 263 -10.24 7.43 12.60
CA LEU A 263 -10.79 8.12 11.43
C LEU A 263 -10.78 9.63 11.64
N GLY A 264 -11.16 10.10 12.83
CA GLY A 264 -11.06 11.52 13.20
C GLY A 264 -9.63 12.04 13.12
N LEU A 265 -8.65 11.29 13.62
CA LEU A 265 -7.22 11.64 13.50
C LEU A 265 -6.75 11.66 12.06
N CYS A 266 -7.21 10.74 11.21
CA CYS A 266 -6.90 10.75 9.77
C CYS A 266 -7.44 12.01 9.09
N VAL A 267 -8.67 12.44 9.41
CA VAL A 267 -9.25 13.70 8.88
C VAL A 267 -8.41 14.89 9.34
N VAL A 268 -8.08 14.97 10.63
CA VAL A 268 -7.22 16.04 11.17
C VAL A 268 -5.86 16.05 10.48
N ALA A 269 -5.24 14.88 10.28
CA ALA A 269 -3.96 14.76 9.59
C ALA A 269 -4.03 15.31 8.16
N VAL A 270 -5.04 14.91 7.37
CA VAL A 270 -5.24 15.41 6.01
C VAL A 270 -5.45 16.92 6.01
N SER A 271 -6.27 17.46 6.92
CA SER A 271 -6.52 18.90 7.00
C SER A 271 -5.26 19.70 7.35
N LEU A 272 -4.46 19.22 8.31
CA LEU A 272 -3.20 19.86 8.71
C LEU A 272 -2.16 19.83 7.59
N VAL A 273 -2.02 18.68 6.91
CA VAL A 273 -1.09 18.54 5.79
C VAL A 273 -1.55 19.35 4.56
N ALA A 274 -2.86 19.51 4.37
CA ALA A 274 -3.40 20.28 3.24
C ALA A 274 -3.29 21.80 3.40
N THR A 275 -3.16 22.29 4.63
CA THR A 275 -3.14 23.73 4.96
C THR A 275 -1.76 24.24 5.35
N GLY A 276 -0.77 23.35 5.49
CA GLY A 276 0.62 23.65 5.85
C GLY A 276 1.57 23.61 4.66
#